data_AF-J2RCC2-F1
#
_entry.id   AF-J2RCC2-F1
#
_cell.length_a   1.000
_cell.length_b   1.000
_cell.length_c   1.000
_cell.angle_alpha   90.00
_cell.angle_beta   90.00
_cell.angle_gamma   90.00
#
_symmetry.space_group_name_H-M   'P 1'
#
loop_
_entity.id
_entity.type
_entity.pdbx_description
1 polymer ?
#
loop_
_entity_poly.entity_id
_entity_poly.type
_entity_poly.pdbx_seq_one_letter_code
_entity_poly.pdbx_strand_id
1 'polypeptide(L)'
;MVSPAHDFHPREHFEMTSIPTIETARLLLRPHTVDDFSDYATMWSDEAVVRFISGVPSTREQTWARMLRVAGMWYYMGFGFLAIEEKQSGRFIGEAGFLDMKRDMHPLSTEGTLETGWGLMPFAQGRGYASEALTALIAWAEERFPSKPTTCIIHPENDRSLRLARKLGFREVQRCNYNGDVILLARSGTPPA
;
A
#
# COMPACT_ATOMS: atom_id res chain seq x y z
N MET A 1 -12.52 -53.22 -10.96
CA MET A 1 -11.59 -52.09 -11.15
C MET A 1 -12.13 -50.94 -10.34
N VAL A 2 -11.53 -50.66 -9.19
CA VAL A 2 -11.94 -49.59 -8.26
C VAL A 2 -11.13 -48.35 -8.64
N SER A 3 -11.82 -47.26 -8.96
CA SER A 3 -11.21 -45.95 -9.24
C SER A 3 -10.58 -45.39 -7.96
N PRO A 4 -9.38 -44.78 -7.98
CA PRO A 4 -8.82 -44.18 -6.77
C PRO A 4 -9.65 -42.94 -6.41
N ALA A 5 -10.08 -42.89 -5.16
CA ALA A 5 -10.65 -41.69 -4.55
C ALA A 5 -9.66 -40.53 -4.71
N HIS A 6 -10.15 -39.40 -5.23
CA HIS A 6 -9.41 -38.15 -5.15
C HIS A 6 -9.25 -37.79 -3.67
N ASP A 7 -8.01 -37.82 -3.21
CA ASP A 7 -7.61 -37.44 -1.88
C ASP A 7 -7.81 -35.92 -1.76
N PHE A 8 -8.95 -35.51 -1.21
CA PHE A 8 -9.30 -34.12 -0.99
C PHE A 8 -8.44 -33.60 0.17
N HIS A 9 -7.28 -33.05 -0.17
CA HIS A 9 -6.46 -32.33 0.81
C HIS A 9 -7.27 -31.13 1.30
N PRO A 10 -7.55 -31.03 2.61
CA PRO A 10 -8.23 -29.86 3.15
C PRO A 10 -7.38 -28.64 2.82
N ARG A 11 -7.96 -27.68 2.08
CA ARG A 11 -7.36 -26.35 1.92
C ARG A 11 -7.08 -25.83 3.32
N GLU A 12 -5.86 -25.37 3.57
CA GLU A 12 -5.47 -24.73 4.82
C GLU A 12 -6.60 -23.80 5.26
N HIS A 13 -7.05 -23.99 6.50
CA HIS A 13 -8.11 -23.19 7.09
C HIS A 13 -7.74 -21.72 6.93
N PHE A 14 -8.49 -21.01 6.09
CA PHE A 14 -8.40 -19.57 5.97
C PHE A 14 -8.97 -19.01 7.28
N GLU A 15 -8.14 -18.90 8.32
CA GLU A 15 -8.46 -18.02 9.43
C GLU A 15 -8.73 -16.66 8.82
N MET A 16 -9.94 -16.13 9.03
CA MET A 16 -10.26 -14.77 8.64
C MET A 16 -9.30 -13.85 9.39
N THR A 17 -8.19 -13.49 8.74
CA THR A 17 -7.22 -12.57 9.32
C THR A 17 -7.93 -11.25 9.56
N SER A 18 -8.15 -10.93 10.83
CA SER A 18 -8.61 -9.62 11.24
C SER A 18 -7.62 -8.59 10.71
N ILE A 19 -8.14 -7.56 10.03
CA ILE A 19 -7.32 -6.45 9.55
C ILE A 19 -6.74 -5.74 10.78
N PRO A 20 -5.41 -5.58 10.89
CA PRO A 20 -4.78 -5.05 12.08
C PRO A 20 -5.12 -3.57 12.26
N THR A 21 -5.06 -3.16 13.52
CA THR A 21 -4.95 -1.76 13.91
C THR A 21 -3.56 -1.55 14.51
N ILE A 22 -2.81 -0.59 13.98
CA ILE A 22 -1.43 -0.29 14.41
C ILE A 22 -1.41 1.13 14.97
N GLU A 23 -0.98 1.26 16.22
CA GLU A 23 -0.85 2.55 16.88
C GLU A 23 0.58 3.06 16.86
N THR A 24 0.71 4.36 16.65
CA THR A 24 1.97 5.09 16.81
C THR A 24 1.79 6.20 17.84
N ALA A 25 2.82 7.03 18.02
CA ALA A 25 2.76 8.17 18.93
C ALA A 25 1.62 9.14 18.57
N ARG A 26 1.38 9.39 17.28
CA ARG A 26 0.41 10.39 16.80
C ARG A 26 -0.70 9.82 15.95
N LEU A 27 -0.57 8.58 15.46
CA LEU A 27 -1.45 8.02 14.44
C LEU A 27 -2.11 6.72 14.91
N LEU A 28 -3.30 6.50 14.38
CA LEU A 28 -3.99 5.22 14.38
C LEU A 28 -4.06 4.75 12.92
N LEU A 29 -3.38 3.65 12.58
CA LEU A 29 -3.50 3.00 11.29
C LEU A 29 -4.54 1.90 11.44
N ARG A 30 -5.69 2.05 10.80
CA ARG A 30 -6.86 1.19 11.03
C ARG A 30 -7.50 0.71 9.73
N PRO A 31 -8.34 -0.34 9.78
CA PRO A 31 -9.15 -0.71 8.63
C PRO A 31 -9.96 0.49 8.12
N HIS A 32 -10.10 0.60 6.80
CA HIS A 32 -11.05 1.54 6.20
C HIS A 32 -12.47 1.15 6.60
N THR A 33 -13.30 2.14 6.91
CA THR A 33 -14.75 1.98 7.09
C THR A 33 -15.48 2.75 6.01
N VAL A 34 -16.73 2.37 5.69
CA VAL A 34 -17.54 3.07 4.67
C VAL A 34 -17.67 4.57 4.96
N ASP A 35 -17.63 4.96 6.23
CA ASP A 35 -17.71 6.36 6.67
C ASP A 35 -16.50 7.20 6.21
N ASP A 36 -15.34 6.57 5.97
CA ASP A 36 -14.16 7.25 5.42
C ASP A 36 -14.37 7.71 3.97
N PHE A 37 -15.38 7.20 3.25
CA PHE A 37 -15.49 7.37 1.81
C PHE A 37 -15.58 8.84 1.37
N SER A 38 -16.20 9.72 2.17
CA SER A 38 -16.29 11.15 1.83
C SER A 38 -14.90 11.82 1.83
N ASP A 39 -14.11 11.58 2.88
CA ASP A 39 -12.76 12.11 2.98
C ASP A 39 -11.83 11.45 1.96
N TYR A 40 -12.03 10.15 1.72
CA TYR A 40 -11.27 9.38 0.72
C TYR A 40 -11.53 9.88 -0.71
N ALA A 41 -12.79 10.15 -1.06
CA ALA A 41 -13.19 10.78 -2.31
C ALA A 41 -12.56 12.17 -2.47
N THR A 42 -12.57 12.97 -1.39
CA THR A 42 -11.92 14.28 -1.37
C THR A 42 -10.43 14.15 -1.67
N MET A 43 -9.72 13.26 -0.95
CA MET A 43 -8.29 13.01 -1.14
C MET A 43 -7.94 12.60 -2.57
N TRP A 44 -8.66 11.63 -3.14
CA TRP A 44 -8.34 11.08 -4.46
C TRP A 44 -8.80 11.97 -5.62
N SER A 45 -9.64 12.98 -5.35
CA SER A 45 -9.99 14.04 -6.30
C SER A 45 -9.01 15.22 -6.28
N ASP A 46 -8.08 15.27 -5.32
CA ASP A 46 -7.14 16.38 -5.17
C ASP A 46 -5.93 16.23 -6.12
N GLU A 47 -5.74 17.20 -7.00
CA GLU A 47 -4.64 17.23 -7.98
C GLU A 47 -3.27 17.10 -7.33
N ALA A 48 -3.05 17.72 -6.16
CA ALA A 48 -1.77 17.66 -5.47
C ALA A 48 -1.47 16.26 -4.92
N VAL A 49 -2.50 15.47 -4.60
CA VAL A 49 -2.34 14.08 -4.17
C VAL A 49 -2.03 13.17 -5.36
N VAL A 50 -2.78 13.31 -6.45
CA VAL A 50 -2.72 12.37 -7.58
C VAL A 50 -1.62 12.67 -8.60
N ARG A 51 -1.05 13.88 -8.58
CA ARG A 51 -0.06 14.37 -9.56
C ARG A 51 1.01 13.35 -9.95
N PHE A 52 1.54 12.60 -8.98
CA PHE A 52 2.61 11.61 -9.19
C PHE A 52 2.17 10.16 -9.03
N ILE A 53 0.86 9.91 -9.00
CA ILE A 53 0.27 8.58 -8.81
C ILE A 53 -0.48 8.16 -10.07
N SER A 54 -1.55 8.88 -10.42
CA SER A 54 -2.32 8.68 -11.65
C SER A 54 -2.21 9.87 -12.61
N GLY A 55 -1.75 11.03 -12.14
CA GLY A 55 -1.72 12.28 -12.90
C GLY A 55 -3.09 12.93 -13.10
N VAL A 56 -4.19 12.20 -12.84
CA VAL A 56 -5.57 12.64 -13.06
C VAL A 56 -6.40 12.41 -11.78
N PRO A 57 -7.17 13.41 -11.31
CA PRO A 57 -8.14 13.25 -10.23
C PRO A 57 -9.10 12.09 -10.47
N SER A 58 -9.31 11.28 -9.42
CA SER A 58 -10.26 10.17 -9.49
C SER A 58 -11.69 10.69 -9.42
N THR A 59 -12.58 10.09 -10.22
CA THR A 59 -14.02 10.25 -10.01
C THR A 59 -14.45 9.57 -8.72
N ARG A 60 -15.62 9.94 -8.20
CA ARG A 60 -16.21 9.29 -7.03
C ARG A 60 -16.35 7.77 -7.22
N GLU A 61 -16.73 7.32 -8.41
CA GLU A 61 -16.84 5.90 -8.76
C GLU A 61 -15.47 5.19 -8.72
N GLN A 62 -14.45 5.78 -9.32
CA GLN A 62 -13.08 5.25 -9.30
C GLN A 62 -12.54 5.15 -7.86
N THR A 63 -12.83 6.14 -7.03
CA THR A 63 -12.45 6.13 -5.62
C THR A 63 -13.19 5.04 -4.83
N TRP A 64 -14.47 4.81 -5.13
CA TRP A 64 -15.23 3.72 -4.52
C TRP A 64 -14.62 2.35 -4.89
N ALA A 65 -14.33 2.14 -6.17
CA ALA A 65 -13.67 0.91 -6.64
C ALA A 65 -12.29 0.71 -5.98
N ARG A 66 -11.52 1.78 -5.78
CA ARG A 66 -10.24 1.75 -5.05
C ARG A 66 -10.43 1.28 -3.60
N MET A 67 -11.40 1.84 -2.88
CA MET A 67 -11.68 1.48 -1.48
C MET A 67 -12.09 0.01 -1.35
N LEU A 68 -12.96 -0.48 -2.24
CA LEU A 68 -13.36 -1.89 -2.27
C LEU A 68 -12.19 -2.82 -2.61
N ARG A 69 -11.30 -2.40 -3.52
CA ARG A 69 -10.07 -3.15 -3.84
C ARG A 69 -9.17 -3.31 -2.62
N VAL A 70 -9.05 -2.31 -1.75
CA VAL A 70 -8.28 -2.41 -0.50
C VAL A 70 -8.86 -3.48 0.43
N ALA A 71 -10.19 -3.54 0.58
CA ALA A 71 -10.83 -4.62 1.34
C ALA A 71 -10.57 -6.01 0.72
N GLY A 72 -10.61 -6.11 -0.61
CA GLY A 72 -10.26 -7.34 -1.33
C GLY A 72 -8.81 -7.78 -1.12
N MET A 73 -7.85 -6.84 -1.10
CA MET A 73 -6.44 -7.13 -0.81
C MET A 73 -6.27 -7.74 0.58
N TRP A 74 -6.89 -7.13 1.59
CA TRP A 74 -6.88 -7.71 2.94
C TRP A 74 -7.48 -9.11 2.97
N TYR A 75 -8.61 -9.32 2.29
CA TYR A 75 -9.28 -10.62 2.24
C TYR A 75 -8.44 -11.70 1.54
N TYR A 76 -7.81 -11.41 0.41
CA TYR A 76 -7.10 -12.45 -0.38
C TYR A 76 -5.61 -12.59 -0.06
N MET A 77 -4.98 -11.53 0.44
CA MET A 77 -3.52 -11.46 0.58
C MET A 77 -3.07 -11.36 2.05
N GLY A 78 -3.97 -11.05 2.97
CA GLY A 78 -3.65 -10.80 4.38
C GLY A 78 -2.90 -9.49 4.62
N PHE A 79 -2.78 -8.63 3.60
CA PHE A 79 -2.21 -7.29 3.68
C PHE A 79 -2.99 -6.34 2.76
N GLY A 80 -2.89 -5.05 3.03
CA GLY A 80 -3.52 -4.01 2.24
C GLY A 80 -3.17 -2.62 2.78
N PHE A 81 -3.87 -1.61 2.30
CA PHE A 81 -3.77 -0.27 2.88
C PHE A 81 -4.65 -0.14 4.12
N LEU A 82 -4.16 0.64 5.08
CA LEU A 82 -4.91 1.09 6.25
C LEU A 82 -5.18 2.59 6.11
N ALA A 83 -6.34 3.01 6.61
CA ALA A 83 -6.64 4.41 6.83
C ALA A 83 -5.70 4.95 7.92
N ILE A 84 -5.25 6.19 7.74
CA ILE A 84 -4.43 6.91 8.71
C ILE A 84 -5.32 7.94 9.38
N GLU A 85 -5.49 7.81 10.69
CA GLU A 85 -6.20 8.77 11.52
C GLU A 85 -5.22 9.50 12.45
N GLU A 86 -5.33 10.83 12.54
CA GLU A 86 -4.56 11.63 13.49
C GLU A 86 -5.23 11.58 14.87
N LYS A 87 -4.57 10.95 15.86
CA LYS A 87 -5.14 10.71 17.20
C LYS A 87 -5.65 11.98 17.89
N GLN A 88 -4.98 13.11 17.69
CA GLN A 88 -5.35 14.37 18.34
C GLN A 88 -6.70 14.91 17.86
N SER A 89 -7.00 14.75 16.57
CA SER A 89 -8.20 15.33 15.95
C SER A 89 -9.26 14.30 15.59
N GLY A 90 -8.93 13.01 15.58
CA GLY A 90 -9.78 11.93 15.10
C GLY A 90 -10.02 11.98 13.58
N ARG A 91 -9.27 12.81 12.85
CA ARG A 91 -9.49 13.03 11.41
C ARG A 91 -8.78 11.97 10.58
N PHE A 92 -9.44 11.50 9.54
CA PHE A 92 -8.79 10.85 8.42
C PHE A 92 -7.78 11.81 7.78
N ILE A 93 -6.54 11.36 7.62
CA ILE A 93 -5.47 12.17 7.01
C ILE A 93 -4.83 11.50 5.79
N GLY A 94 -5.18 10.25 5.49
CA GLY A 94 -4.73 9.54 4.30
C GLY A 94 -4.72 8.03 4.47
N GLU A 95 -3.89 7.36 3.68
CA GLU A 95 -3.73 5.91 3.72
C GLU A 95 -2.27 5.50 3.49
N ALA A 96 -1.89 4.34 4.01
CA ALA A 96 -0.61 3.71 3.69
C ALA A 96 -0.69 2.19 3.91
N GLY A 97 0.18 1.45 3.24
CA GLY A 97 0.30 0.01 3.42
C GLY A 97 0.97 -0.64 2.25
N PHE A 98 0.51 -1.84 1.91
CA PHE A 98 1.09 -2.68 0.86
C PHE A 98 0.05 -3.06 -0.21
N LEU A 99 0.50 -3.24 -1.45
CA LEU A 99 -0.31 -3.62 -2.60
C LEU A 99 0.35 -4.79 -3.34
N ASP A 100 -0.47 -5.60 -4.01
CA ASP A 100 -0.08 -6.37 -5.20
C ASP A 100 -1.10 -6.06 -6.31
N MET A 101 -0.68 -5.22 -7.25
CA MET A 101 -1.57 -4.64 -8.27
C MET A 101 -1.58 -5.37 -9.59
N LYS A 102 -0.71 -6.39 -9.78
CA LYS A 102 -0.54 -7.08 -11.07
C LYS A 102 -0.32 -6.08 -12.22
N ARG A 103 0.60 -5.13 -12.04
CA ARG A 103 0.88 -4.10 -13.04
C ARG A 103 1.68 -4.69 -14.19
N ASP A 104 1.26 -4.33 -15.40
CA ASP A 104 2.02 -4.58 -16.63
C ASP A 104 3.17 -3.57 -16.75
N MET A 105 4.18 -3.74 -15.90
CA MET A 105 5.38 -2.89 -15.81
C MET A 105 6.57 -3.62 -16.42
N HIS A 106 7.44 -2.88 -17.11
CA HIS A 106 8.65 -3.42 -17.74
C HIS A 106 9.89 -2.56 -17.42
N PRO A 107 11.10 -3.15 -17.34
CA PRO A 107 11.41 -4.56 -17.58
C PRO A 107 11.21 -5.49 -16.37
N LEU A 108 10.92 -4.94 -15.19
CA LEU A 108 10.71 -5.72 -13.95
C LEU A 108 9.32 -5.48 -13.38
N SER A 109 8.84 -6.43 -12.57
CA SER A 109 7.55 -6.38 -11.91
C SER A 109 7.69 -6.16 -10.40
N THR A 110 6.61 -5.78 -9.72
CA THR A 110 6.50 -5.80 -8.25
C THR A 110 5.72 -7.01 -7.74
N GLU A 111 5.30 -7.91 -8.62
CA GLU A 111 4.54 -9.10 -8.24
C GLU A 111 5.28 -9.99 -7.23
N GLY A 112 4.54 -10.53 -6.28
CA GLY A 112 5.09 -11.36 -5.20
C GLY A 112 5.75 -10.58 -4.06
N THR A 113 5.93 -9.26 -4.22
CA THR A 113 6.47 -8.37 -3.18
C THR A 113 5.37 -7.67 -2.39
N LEU A 114 5.74 -7.04 -1.27
CA LEU A 114 4.91 -6.07 -0.57
C LEU A 114 5.18 -4.67 -1.16
N GLU A 115 4.40 -4.26 -2.17
CA GLU A 115 4.58 -2.93 -2.75
C GLU A 115 4.03 -1.86 -1.82
N THR A 116 4.94 -1.18 -1.15
CA THR A 116 4.67 -0.09 -0.21
C THR A 116 4.18 1.14 -0.95
N GLY A 117 3.05 1.68 -0.50
CA GLY A 117 2.55 2.97 -0.97
C GLY A 117 1.88 3.77 0.13
N TRP A 118 1.73 5.06 -0.12
CA TRP A 118 1.14 6.02 0.81
C TRP A 118 0.55 7.21 0.05
N GLY A 119 -0.49 7.80 0.64
CA GLY A 119 -1.08 9.05 0.20
C GLY A 119 -1.58 9.82 1.42
N LEU A 120 -1.32 11.13 1.47
CA LEU A 120 -1.80 11.98 2.55
C LEU A 120 -2.51 13.20 1.98
N MET A 121 -3.58 13.61 2.65
CA MET A 121 -4.24 14.89 2.43
C MET A 121 -3.22 16.03 2.45
N PRO A 122 -3.34 17.07 1.60
CA PRO A 122 -2.35 18.14 1.53
C PRO A 122 -2.05 18.80 2.88
N PHE A 123 -3.06 19.01 3.73
CA PHE A 123 -2.91 19.61 5.06
C PHE A 123 -2.11 18.72 6.06
N ALA A 124 -1.96 17.43 5.78
CA ALA A 124 -1.24 16.48 6.61
C ALA A 124 0.21 16.25 6.14
N GLN A 125 0.57 16.75 4.95
CA GLN A 125 1.93 16.62 4.41
C GLN A 125 2.93 17.50 5.16
N GLY A 126 4.22 17.15 5.10
CA GLY A 126 5.29 17.93 5.75
C GLY A 126 5.37 17.80 7.28
N ARG A 127 4.43 17.10 7.93
CA ARG A 127 4.36 16.92 9.40
C ARG A 127 5.04 15.64 9.91
N GLY A 128 5.69 14.90 9.01
CA GLY A 128 6.36 13.63 9.31
C GLY A 128 5.44 12.40 9.41
N TYR A 129 4.13 12.55 9.16
CA TYR A 129 3.16 11.47 9.32
C TYR A 129 3.40 10.26 8.42
N ALA A 130 3.73 10.48 7.14
CA ALA A 130 4.05 9.36 6.25
C ALA A 130 5.26 8.55 6.74
N SER A 131 6.29 9.23 7.27
CA SER A 131 7.47 8.56 7.84
C SER A 131 7.11 7.74 9.08
N GLU A 132 6.24 8.26 9.94
CA GLU A 132 5.79 7.55 11.14
C GLU A 132 4.93 6.33 10.79
N ALA A 133 3.91 6.53 9.93
CA ALA A 133 3.02 5.46 9.49
C ALA A 133 3.79 4.32 8.80
N LEU A 134 4.67 4.65 7.85
CA LEU A 134 5.43 3.64 7.12
C LEU A 134 6.47 2.93 7.98
N THR A 135 7.06 3.61 8.99
CA THR A 135 7.96 2.92 9.93
C THR A 135 7.22 1.82 10.67
N ALA A 136 6.01 2.10 11.17
CA ALA A 136 5.20 1.11 11.88
C ALA A 136 4.68 0.00 10.97
N LEU A 137 4.22 0.34 9.76
CA LEU A 137 3.76 -0.65 8.77
C LEU A 137 4.86 -1.60 8.34
N ILE A 138 6.09 -1.08 8.12
CA ILE A 138 7.20 -1.93 7.70
C ILE A 138 7.64 -2.86 8.82
N ALA A 139 7.69 -2.39 10.08
CA ALA A 139 7.97 -3.27 11.22
C ALA A 139 6.92 -4.38 11.33
N TRP A 140 5.64 -4.04 11.20
CA TRP A 140 4.55 -5.03 11.17
C TRP A 140 4.70 -6.04 10.02
N ALA A 141 5.09 -5.58 8.83
CA ALA A 141 5.29 -6.45 7.67
C ALA A 141 6.49 -7.39 7.83
N GLU A 142 7.60 -6.92 8.42
CA GLU A 142 8.79 -7.74 8.69
C GLU A 142 8.48 -8.88 9.67
N GLU A 143 7.59 -8.65 10.65
CA GLU A 143 7.11 -9.70 11.56
C GLU A 143 6.14 -10.66 10.87
N ARG A 144 5.18 -10.14 10.09
CA ARG A 144 4.09 -10.94 9.51
C ARG A 144 4.48 -11.71 8.25
N PHE A 145 5.40 -11.16 7.46
CA PHE A 145 5.81 -11.65 6.15
C PHE A 145 7.35 -11.64 5.99
N PRO A 146 8.09 -12.35 6.85
CA PRO A 146 9.56 -12.27 6.89
C PRO A 146 10.25 -12.69 5.58
N SER A 147 9.56 -13.45 4.73
CA SER A 147 10.09 -13.94 3.45
C SER A 147 9.67 -13.09 2.24
N LYS A 148 8.82 -12.06 2.41
CA LYS A 148 8.38 -11.21 1.29
C LYS A 148 9.28 -9.99 1.14
N PRO A 149 9.90 -9.75 -0.03
CA PRO A 149 10.60 -8.51 -0.29
C PRO A 149 9.62 -7.33 -0.25
N THR A 150 10.11 -6.17 0.19
CA THR A 150 9.32 -4.93 0.22
C THR A 150 9.82 -3.99 -0.85
N THR A 151 8.92 -3.55 -1.72
CA THR A 151 9.23 -2.65 -2.85
C THR A 151 8.43 -1.36 -2.76
N CYS A 152 8.75 -0.38 -3.58
CA CYS A 152 7.84 0.70 -3.94
C CYS A 152 8.18 1.21 -5.34
N ILE A 153 7.18 1.79 -6.02
CA ILE A 153 7.38 2.50 -7.29
C ILE A 153 7.11 3.98 -7.08
N ILE A 154 7.96 4.84 -7.61
CA ILE A 154 7.86 6.29 -7.41
C ILE A 154 8.17 7.01 -8.72
N HIS A 155 7.32 7.97 -9.10
CA HIS A 155 7.58 8.84 -10.24
C HIS A 155 8.92 9.59 -10.07
N PRO A 156 9.79 9.67 -11.11
CA PRO A 156 11.13 10.25 -11.00
C PRO A 156 11.18 11.69 -10.46
N GLU A 157 10.14 12.48 -10.72
CA GLU A 157 10.03 13.88 -10.25
C GLU A 157 9.45 14.03 -8.83
N ASN A 158 9.04 12.93 -8.19
CA ASN A 158 8.45 12.97 -6.84
C ASN A 158 9.54 12.95 -5.76
N ASP A 159 10.32 14.03 -5.71
CA ASP A 159 11.46 14.19 -4.80
C ASP A 159 11.11 13.97 -3.32
N ARG A 160 9.91 14.37 -2.89
CA ARG A 160 9.46 14.19 -1.50
C ARG A 160 9.34 12.70 -1.17
N SER A 161 8.74 11.92 -2.07
CA SER A 161 8.55 10.48 -1.88
C SER A 161 9.85 9.72 -2.03
N LEU A 162 10.71 10.10 -2.99
CA LEU A 162 12.05 9.52 -3.14
C LEU A 162 12.90 9.70 -1.88
N ARG A 163 12.89 10.90 -1.27
CA ARG A 163 13.60 11.15 0.01
C ARG A 163 13.04 10.30 1.14
N LEU A 164 11.72 10.18 1.24
CA LEU A 164 11.08 9.35 2.25
C LEU A 164 11.43 7.87 2.09
N ALA A 165 11.36 7.34 0.87
CA ALA A 165 11.73 5.96 0.57
C ALA A 165 13.18 5.66 0.96
N ARG A 166 14.13 6.53 0.58
CA ARG A 166 15.54 6.39 1.00
C ARG A 166 15.72 6.43 2.51
N LYS A 167 15.03 7.35 3.21
CA LYS A 167 15.05 7.42 4.68
C LYS A 167 14.56 6.10 5.31
N LEU A 168 13.62 5.42 4.67
CA LEU A 168 13.08 4.13 5.09
C LEU A 168 13.86 2.93 4.51
N GLY A 169 15.07 3.12 4.01
CA GLY A 169 15.96 2.04 3.58
C GLY A 169 15.70 1.48 2.18
N PHE A 170 14.77 2.06 1.41
CA PHE A 170 14.59 1.69 0.01
C PHE A 170 15.73 2.23 -0.85
N ARG A 171 16.17 1.44 -1.82
CA ARG A 171 17.18 1.82 -2.82
C ARG A 171 16.66 1.57 -4.22
N GLU A 172 17.02 2.46 -5.16
CA GLU A 172 16.71 2.30 -6.58
C GLU A 172 17.29 0.97 -7.09
N VAL A 173 16.43 0.17 -7.73
CA VAL A 173 16.77 -1.11 -8.35
C VAL A 173 16.78 -0.95 -9.86
N GLN A 174 15.72 -0.34 -10.40
CA GLN A 174 15.50 -0.26 -11.83
C GLN A 174 14.62 0.94 -12.17
N ARG A 175 14.81 1.47 -13.39
CA ARG A 175 13.85 2.38 -14.00
C ARG A 175 12.94 1.58 -14.91
N CYS A 176 11.65 1.72 -14.68
CA CYS A 176 10.61 0.96 -15.37
C CYS A 176 9.63 1.90 -16.05
N ASN A 177 8.78 1.36 -16.92
CA ASN A 177 7.66 2.08 -17.50
C ASN A 177 6.34 1.43 -17.04
N TYR A 178 5.46 2.27 -16.49
CA TYR A 178 4.10 1.96 -16.10
C TYR A 178 3.27 3.25 -16.19
N ASN A 179 2.53 3.43 -17.28
CA ASN A 179 1.81 4.67 -17.59
C ASN A 179 2.71 5.93 -17.59
N GLY A 180 3.98 5.76 -17.97
CA GLY A 180 5.04 6.75 -17.81
C GLY A 180 6.23 6.19 -17.04
N ASP A 181 7.27 6.99 -16.87
CA ASP A 181 8.48 6.58 -16.19
C ASP A 181 8.24 6.44 -14.68
N VAL A 182 8.71 5.33 -14.11
CA VAL A 182 8.72 5.08 -12.67
C VAL A 182 10.08 4.53 -12.24
N ILE A 183 10.47 4.83 -11.02
CA ILE A 183 11.64 4.22 -10.37
C ILE A 183 11.13 3.11 -9.47
N LEU A 184 11.58 1.89 -9.69
CA LEU A 184 11.39 0.76 -8.78
C LEU A 184 12.48 0.79 -7.70
N LEU A 185 12.06 0.80 -6.44
CA LEU A 185 12.94 0.73 -5.28
C LEU A 185 12.61 -0.50 -4.43
N ALA A 186 13.61 -1.04 -3.73
CA ALA A 186 13.43 -2.17 -2.83
C ALA A 186 14.19 -1.97 -1.50
N ARG A 187 13.65 -2.55 -0.41
CA ARG A 187 14.38 -2.80 0.84
C ARG A 187 15.14 -4.12 0.73
N SER A 188 16.26 -4.25 1.43
CA SER A 188 17.24 -5.35 1.31
C SER A 188 16.62 -6.76 1.40
N GLY A 189 17.19 -7.72 0.66
CA GLY A 189 16.95 -9.17 0.87
C GLY A 189 16.81 -10.00 -0.40
N THR A 190 16.16 -9.49 -1.44
CA THR A 190 16.04 -10.13 -2.76
C THR A 190 15.56 -9.09 -3.77
N PRO A 191 16.11 -9.02 -5.00
CA PRO A 191 15.54 -8.18 -6.05
C PRO A 191 14.08 -8.57 -6.33
N PRO A 192 13.20 -7.61 -6.64
CA PRO A 192 11.90 -7.93 -7.22
C PRO A 192 12.06 -8.76 -8.50
N ALA A 193 11.08 -9.65 -8.74
CA ALA A 193 11.08 -10.59 -9.85
C ALA A 193 10.85 -9.93 -11.22
#